data_AF-A0A225WEZ9-F1
#
_entry.id   AF-A0A225WEZ9-F1
#
_cell.length_a   1.000
_cell.length_b   1.000
_cell.length_c   1.000
_cell.angle_alpha   90.00
_cell.angle_beta   90.00
_cell.angle_gamma   90.00
#
_symmetry.space_group_name_H-M   'P 1'
#
loop_
_entity.id
_entity.type
_entity.pdbx_description
1 polymer ?
#
loop_
_entity_poly.entity_id
_entity_poly.type
_entity_poly.pdbx_seq_one_letter_code
_entity_poly.pdbx_strand_id
1 'polypeptide(L)'
;MAFELSLQDGALYWYRQFQRKTRRTWKLLSDAFIKYYCSKFNQSAKARYYPAKREVKEHVCDYLNRLNGYARNAGVQFENGGREAKNHVVHFLDTCDDRGLEERLRHVQVKDIHDLEDMINDILK
;
A
#
# COMPACT_ATOMS: atom_id res chain seq x y z
N MET A 1 8.99 8.29 -30.04
CA MET A 1 8.91 6.89 -29.60
C MET A 1 8.03 6.83 -28.36
N ALA A 2 7.00 6.00 -28.37
CA ALA A 2 6.26 5.66 -27.16
C ALA A 2 7.00 4.48 -26.51
N PHE A 3 7.53 4.67 -25.31
CA PHE A 3 8.07 3.56 -24.53
C PHE A 3 6.90 2.68 -24.08
N GLU A 4 6.96 1.39 -24.36
CA GLU A 4 5.96 0.45 -23.90
C GLU A 4 6.25 0.09 -22.45
N LEU A 5 5.34 0.46 -21.54
CA LEU A 5 5.50 0.22 -20.11
C LEU A 5 5.11 -1.22 -19.80
N SER A 6 6.09 -2.06 -19.46
CA SER A 6 5.88 -3.43 -18.99
C SER A 6 5.47 -3.46 -17.51
N LEU A 7 4.31 -2.88 -17.20
CA LEU A 7 3.79 -2.85 -15.83
C LEU A 7 2.79 -3.98 -15.63
N GLN A 8 2.96 -4.74 -14.54
CA GLN A 8 2.07 -5.82 -14.15
C GLN A 8 1.54 -5.59 -12.73
N ASP A 9 0.38 -6.19 -12.44
CA ASP A 9 -0.25 -6.22 -11.12
C ASP A 9 -0.28 -4.86 -10.41
N GLY A 10 0.27 -4.78 -9.20
CA GLY A 10 0.29 -3.57 -8.38
C GLY A 10 0.97 -2.38 -9.07
N ALA A 11 1.94 -2.61 -9.95
CA ALA A 11 2.60 -1.53 -10.70
C ALA A 11 1.68 -0.95 -11.78
N LEU A 12 0.79 -1.76 -12.35
CA LEU A 12 -0.22 -1.31 -13.30
C LEU A 12 -1.33 -0.50 -12.60
N TYR A 13 -1.75 -0.92 -11.41
CA TYR A 13 -2.72 -0.16 -10.60
C TYR A 13 -2.16 1.19 -10.18
N TRP A 14 -0.94 1.23 -9.62
CA TRP A 14 -0.22 2.45 -9.29
C TRP A 14 -0.14 3.42 -10.50
N TYR A 15 0.20 2.91 -11.68
CA TYR A 15 0.27 3.74 -12.88
C TYR A 15 -1.07 4.35 -13.29
N ARG A 16 -2.17 3.60 -13.15
CA ARG A 16 -3.53 4.04 -13.54
C ARG A 16 -4.06 5.18 -12.68
N GLN A 17 -3.57 5.32 -11.44
CA GLN A 17 -3.99 6.38 -10.50
C GLN A 17 -3.60 7.79 -10.98
N PHE A 18 -2.61 7.91 -11.87
CA PHE A 18 -2.12 9.20 -12.30
C PHE A 18 -2.96 9.85 -13.41
N GLN A 19 -3.03 11.18 -13.39
CA GLN A 19 -3.59 11.96 -14.48
C GLN A 19 -2.84 11.70 -15.80
N ARG A 20 -3.54 11.88 -16.92
CA ARG A 20 -2.99 11.64 -18.28
C ARG A 20 -1.69 12.42 -18.52
N LYS A 21 -1.56 13.63 -17.97
CA LYS A 21 -0.35 14.47 -18.06
C LYS A 21 0.88 13.78 -17.44
N THR A 22 0.73 13.24 -16.23
CA THR A 22 1.79 12.53 -15.51
C THR A 22 2.15 11.25 -16.23
N ARG A 23 1.15 10.47 -16.68
CA ARG A 23 1.35 9.21 -17.44
C ARG A 23 2.07 9.39 -18.78
N ARG A 24 1.92 10.54 -19.44
CA ARG A 24 2.51 10.83 -20.76
C ARG A 24 3.84 11.57 -20.72
N THR A 25 4.19 12.16 -19.57
CA THR A 25 5.45 12.89 -19.42
C THR A 25 6.46 12.00 -18.72
N TRP A 26 7.42 11.46 -19.47
CA TRP A 26 8.42 10.53 -18.92
C TRP A 26 9.05 11.03 -17.63
N LYS A 27 9.49 12.29 -17.59
CA LYS A 27 10.09 12.91 -16.39
C LYS A 27 9.16 12.86 -15.17
N LEU A 28 7.88 13.23 -15.33
CA LEU A 28 6.92 13.22 -14.22
C LEU A 28 6.62 11.79 -13.77
N LEU A 29 6.51 10.85 -14.71
CA LEU A 29 6.29 9.44 -14.42
C LEU A 29 7.50 8.81 -13.72
N SER A 30 8.72 9.09 -14.20
CA SER A 30 9.96 8.58 -13.61
C SER A 30 10.21 9.18 -12.23
N ASP A 31 9.94 10.47 -12.03
CA ASP A 31 10.06 11.11 -10.72
C ASP A 31 9.06 10.51 -9.73
N ALA A 32 7.82 10.26 -10.15
CA ALA A 32 6.83 9.56 -9.35
C ALA A 32 7.26 8.11 -9.06
N PHE A 33 7.80 7.40 -10.04
CA PHE A 33 8.30 6.03 -9.89
C PHE A 33 9.46 5.97 -8.90
N ILE A 34 10.48 6.82 -9.07
CA ILE A 34 11.65 6.90 -8.18
C ILE A 34 11.20 7.31 -6.78
N LYS A 35 10.30 8.27 -6.65
CA LYS A 35 9.74 8.65 -5.34
C LYS A 35 8.98 7.50 -4.69
N TYR A 36 8.19 6.75 -5.45
CA TYR A 36 7.34 5.70 -4.89
C TYR A 36 8.11 4.41 -4.58
N TYR A 37 8.94 3.93 -5.52
CA TYR A 37 9.68 2.67 -5.41
C TYR A 37 11.11 2.82 -4.87
N CYS A 38 11.78 3.95 -5.14
CA CYS A 38 13.23 4.10 -4.90
C CYS A 38 13.59 5.08 -3.78
N SER A 39 12.65 5.87 -3.22
CA SER A 39 12.93 6.92 -2.22
C SER A 39 13.55 6.44 -0.92
N LYS A 40 13.57 5.13 -0.68
CA LYS A 40 14.11 4.50 0.52
C LYS A 40 15.22 3.48 0.20
N PHE A 41 15.84 3.53 -0.98
CA PHE A 41 16.83 2.55 -1.47
C PHE A 41 17.93 2.19 -0.44
N ASN A 42 18.41 3.20 0.29
CA ASN A 42 19.43 3.08 1.33
C ASN A 42 18.93 2.45 2.66
N GLN A 43 17.62 2.23 2.81
CA GLN A 43 17.02 1.52 3.94
C GLN A 43 16.75 0.07 3.57
N SER A 44 17.04 -0.84 4.50
CA SER A 44 16.62 -2.25 4.38
C SER A 44 15.10 -2.36 4.27
N ALA A 45 14.60 -3.42 3.66
CA ALA A 45 13.15 -3.60 3.50
C ALA A 45 12.39 -3.57 4.85
N LYS A 46 12.97 -4.16 5.90
CA LYS A 46 12.44 -4.09 7.27
C LYS A 46 12.41 -2.66 7.82
N ALA A 47 13.44 -1.87 7.56
CA ALA A 47 13.51 -0.46 7.97
C ALA A 47 12.51 0.45 7.21
N ARG A 48 11.93 -0.03 6.10
CA ARG A 48 10.80 0.63 5.42
C ARG A 48 9.47 0.18 5.99
N TYR A 49 9.32 -1.11 6.27
CA TYR A 49 8.08 -1.74 6.72
C TYR A 49 7.67 -1.33 8.15
N TYR A 50 8.51 -1.58 9.15
CA TYR A 50 8.14 -1.39 10.55
C TYR A 50 7.81 0.07 10.94
N PRO A 51 8.52 1.10 10.45
CA PRO A 51 8.17 2.48 10.77
C PRO A 51 7.19 3.11 9.77
N ALA A 52 6.64 2.35 8.81
CA ALA A 52 5.70 2.89 7.85
C ALA A 52 4.45 3.40 8.55
N LYS A 53 3.99 4.59 8.18
CA LYS A 53 2.71 5.18 8.59
C LYS A 53 2.05 5.84 7.40
N ARG A 54 0.72 5.97 7.45
CA ARG A 54 -0.02 6.71 6.42
C ARG A 54 0.43 8.17 6.40
N GLU A 55 0.63 8.72 5.21
CA GLU A 55 0.91 10.16 5.07
C GLU A 55 -0.39 10.97 5.20
N VAL A 56 -0.31 12.22 5.69
CA VAL A 56 -1.47 13.08 6.00
C VAL A 56 -2.49 13.21 4.85
N LYS A 57 -2.02 13.15 3.60
CA LYS A 57 -2.86 13.27 2.39
C LYS A 57 -2.98 11.97 1.60
N GLU A 58 -2.44 10.87 2.13
CA GLU A 58 -2.51 9.56 1.50
C GLU A 58 -3.86 8.92 1.78
N HIS A 59 -4.50 8.39 0.74
CA HIS A 59 -5.74 7.66 0.90
C HIS A 59 -5.48 6.32 1.60
N VAL A 60 -6.46 5.83 2.37
CA VAL A 60 -6.30 4.60 3.16
C VAL A 60 -5.95 3.39 2.29
N CYS A 61 -6.61 3.23 1.14
CA CYS A 61 -6.28 2.14 0.20
C CYS A 61 -4.86 2.28 -0.39
N ASP A 62 -4.40 3.51 -0.63
CA ASP A 62 -3.05 3.75 -1.15
C ASP A 62 -2.00 3.35 -0.10
N TYR A 63 -2.29 3.69 1.16
CA TYR A 63 -1.46 3.28 2.28
C TYR A 63 -1.38 1.76 2.43
N LEU A 64 -2.53 1.07 2.37
CA LEU A 64 -2.60 -0.39 2.44
C LEU A 64 -1.74 -1.03 1.34
N ASN A 65 -1.91 -0.58 0.09
CA ASN A 65 -1.14 -1.08 -1.05
C ASN A 65 0.37 -0.87 -0.88
N ARG A 66 0.77 0.31 -0.37
CA ARG A 66 2.18 0.61 -0.08
C ARG A 66 2.72 -0.28 1.03
N LEU A 67 1.95 -0.49 2.09
CA LEU A 67 2.34 -1.33 3.23
C LEU A 67 2.48 -2.81 2.84
N ASN A 68 1.55 -3.34 2.03
CA ASN A 68 1.62 -4.69 1.46
C ASN A 68 2.90 -4.85 0.61
N GLY A 69 3.23 -3.84 -0.19
CA GLY A 69 4.49 -3.79 -0.94
C GLY A 69 5.73 -3.85 -0.06
N TYR A 70 5.76 -3.11 1.06
CA TYR A 70 6.87 -3.16 2.00
C TYR A 70 6.97 -4.50 2.73
N ALA A 71 5.85 -5.09 3.11
CA ALA A 71 5.79 -6.39 3.78
C ALA A 71 6.37 -7.51 2.90
N ARG A 72 5.98 -7.59 1.60
CA ARG A 72 6.56 -8.55 0.65
C ARG A 72 8.07 -8.39 0.55
N ASN A 73 8.54 -7.15 0.38
CA ASN A 73 9.97 -6.87 0.26
C ASN A 73 10.74 -7.20 1.56
N ALA A 74 10.09 -7.10 2.72
CA ALA A 74 10.67 -7.45 4.02
C ALA A 74 10.60 -8.95 4.35
N GLY A 75 9.96 -9.76 3.48
CA GLY A 75 9.78 -11.20 3.67
C GLY A 75 8.68 -11.59 4.65
N VAL A 76 7.80 -10.65 5.01
CA VAL A 76 6.67 -10.91 5.94
C VAL A 76 5.60 -11.73 5.21
N GLN A 77 5.23 -12.89 5.77
CA GLN A 77 4.23 -13.79 5.20
C GLN A 77 2.81 -13.37 5.60
N PHE A 78 2.31 -12.27 5.04
CA PHE A 78 0.99 -11.74 5.40
C PHE A 78 -0.16 -12.25 4.51
N GLU A 79 0.14 -12.86 3.36
CA GLU A 79 -0.86 -13.26 2.36
C GLU A 79 -1.54 -14.60 2.69
N ASN A 80 -0.89 -15.49 3.44
CA ASN A 80 -1.36 -16.86 3.69
C ASN A 80 -1.97 -17.06 5.09
N GLY A 81 -2.50 -16.01 5.71
CA GLY A 81 -3.09 -16.07 7.05
C GLY A 81 -2.06 -16.34 8.17
N GLY A 82 -2.53 -16.81 9.32
CA GLY A 82 -1.67 -17.14 10.46
C GLY A 82 -1.20 -15.93 11.28
N ARG A 83 -0.09 -16.08 12.00
CA ARG A 83 0.39 -15.05 12.95
C ARG A 83 0.88 -13.79 12.25
N GLU A 84 1.62 -13.94 11.15
CA GLU A 84 2.20 -12.80 10.43
C GLU A 84 1.13 -11.98 9.69
N ALA A 85 0.11 -12.62 9.10
CA ALA A 85 -1.04 -11.92 8.54
C ALA A 85 -1.79 -11.09 9.60
N LYS A 86 -2.07 -11.68 10.77
CA LYS A 86 -2.72 -10.97 11.88
C LYS A 86 -1.88 -9.78 12.36
N ASN A 87 -0.58 -9.98 12.55
CA ASN A 87 0.33 -8.90 12.95
C ASN A 87 0.38 -7.79 11.89
N HIS A 88 0.31 -8.14 10.61
CA HIS A 88 0.30 -7.18 9.51
C HIS A 88 -0.98 -6.34 9.48
N VAL A 89 -2.13 -6.97 9.69
CA VAL A 89 -3.43 -6.27 9.83
C VAL A 89 -3.40 -5.32 11.02
N VAL A 90 -2.93 -5.77 12.19
CA VAL A 90 -2.79 -4.91 13.38
C VAL A 90 -1.86 -3.74 13.08
N HIS A 91 -0.72 -4.00 12.43
CA HIS A 91 0.22 -2.96 12.04
C HIS A 91 -0.44 -1.92 11.14
N PHE A 92 -1.23 -2.33 10.14
CA PHE A 92 -1.99 -1.41 9.30
C PHE A 92 -2.96 -0.55 10.13
N LEU A 93 -3.76 -1.15 11.01
CA LEU A 93 -4.75 -0.42 11.81
C LEU A 93 -4.08 0.62 12.72
N ASP A 94 -2.98 0.26 13.37
CA ASP A 94 -2.21 1.14 14.25
C ASP A 94 -1.56 2.35 13.53
N THR A 95 -1.34 2.23 12.22
CA THR A 95 -0.54 3.17 11.44
C THR A 95 -1.31 3.88 10.34
N CYS A 96 -2.56 3.46 10.08
CA CYS A 96 -3.46 4.12 9.16
C CYS A 96 -4.04 5.43 9.73
N ASP A 97 -4.07 5.63 11.05
CA ASP A 97 -4.57 6.87 11.68
C ASP A 97 -5.93 7.33 11.08
N ASP A 98 -6.84 6.38 10.89
CA ASP A 98 -8.19 6.63 10.40
C ASP A 98 -9.21 6.23 11.47
N ARG A 99 -9.65 7.24 12.24
CA ARG A 99 -10.60 7.04 13.34
C ARG A 99 -11.95 6.49 12.89
N GLY A 100 -12.38 6.80 11.66
CA GLY A 100 -13.64 6.30 11.12
C GLY A 100 -13.54 4.82 10.78
N LEU A 101 -12.40 4.40 10.21
CA LEU A 101 -12.11 3.00 9.96
C LEU A 101 -11.96 2.22 11.27
N GLU A 102 -11.23 2.76 12.25
CA GLU A 102 -11.05 2.16 13.58
C GLU A 102 -12.40 1.89 14.26
N GLU A 103 -13.32 2.86 14.25
CA GLU A 103 -14.64 2.73 14.85
C GLU A 103 -15.49 1.65 14.15
N ARG A 104 -15.46 1.62 12.82
CA ARG A 104 -16.21 0.62 12.02
C ARG A 104 -15.64 -0.79 12.16
N LEU A 105 -14.34 -0.93 12.37
CA LEU A 105 -13.67 -2.22 12.54
C LEU A 105 -13.60 -2.70 14.00
N ARG A 106 -13.94 -1.85 14.98
CA ARG A 106 -13.87 -2.16 16.42
C ARG A 106 -14.56 -3.47 16.81
N HIS A 107 -15.62 -3.84 16.10
CA HIS A 107 -16.43 -5.04 16.37
C HIS A 107 -16.28 -6.14 15.33
N VAL A 108 -15.39 -5.96 14.35
CA VAL A 108 -15.23 -6.88 13.23
C VAL A 108 -13.94 -7.69 13.40
N GLN A 109 -14.05 -9.01 13.30
CA GLN A 109 -12.86 -9.86 13.24
C GLN A 109 -12.28 -9.84 11.83
N VAL A 110 -11.20 -9.09 11.65
CA VAL A 110 -10.35 -9.17 10.45
C VAL A 110 -9.36 -10.31 10.63
N LYS A 111 -9.47 -11.39 9.84
CA LYS A 111 -8.64 -12.58 10.01
C LYS A 111 -7.33 -12.49 9.23
N ASP A 112 -7.37 -11.85 8.08
CA ASP A 112 -6.25 -11.68 7.17
C ASP A 112 -6.42 -10.40 6.31
N ILE A 113 -5.50 -10.23 5.36
CA ILE A 113 -5.43 -9.05 4.51
C ILE A 113 -6.60 -8.97 3.52
N HIS A 114 -7.17 -10.10 3.10
CA HIS A 114 -8.26 -10.12 2.14
C HIS A 114 -9.57 -9.68 2.80
N ASP A 115 -9.83 -10.18 4.02
CA ASP A 115 -10.94 -9.68 4.85
C ASP A 115 -10.85 -8.16 5.03
N LEU A 116 -9.64 -7.63 5.27
CA LEU A 116 -9.42 -6.20 5.44
C LEU A 116 -9.67 -5.40 4.15
N GLU A 117 -9.15 -5.89 3.03
CA GLU A 117 -9.33 -5.27 1.71
C GLU A 117 -10.81 -5.20 1.33
N ASP A 118 -11.55 -6.28 1.51
CA ASP A 118 -12.99 -6.34 1.24
C ASP A 118 -13.78 -5.37 2.11
N MET A 119 -13.48 -5.33 3.42
CA MET A 119 -14.11 -4.38 4.33
C MET A 119 -13.81 -2.94 3.95
N ILE A 120 -12.56 -2.59 3.65
CA ILE A 120 -12.20 -1.23 3.22
C ILE A 120 -12.93 -0.85 1.94
N ASN A 121 -13.07 -1.77 0.99
CA ASN A 121 -13.81 -1.54 -0.25
C ASN A 121 -15.31 -1.35 -0.03
N ASP A 122 -15.92 -2.06 0.92
CA ASP A 122 -17.32 -1.87 1.30
C ASP A 122 -17.55 -0.61 2.13
N ILE A 123 -16.53 -0.18 2.88
CA ILE A 123 -16.55 1.00 3.74
C ILE A 123 -16.42 2.29 2.94
N LEU A 124 -15.63 2.27 1.87
CA LEU A 124 -15.27 3.43 1.04
C LEU A 124 -16.07 3.54 -0.27
N LYS A 125 -17.01 2.62 -0.53
CA LYS A 125 -18.11 2.83 -1.48
C LYS A 125 -19.14 3.81 -0.93
#